data_AF-A0A3N1TZ53-F1
#
_entry.id   AF-A0A3N1TZ53-F1
#
_cell.length_a   1.000
_cell.length_b   1.000
_cell.length_c   1.000
_cell.angle_alpha   90.00
_cell.angle_beta   90.00
_cell.angle_gamma   90.00
#
_symmetry.space_group_name_H-M   'P 1'
#
loop_
_entity.id
_entity.type
_entity.pdbx_description
1 polymer ?
#
loop_
_entity_poly.entity_id
_entity_poly.type
_entity_poly.pdbx_seq_one_letter_code
_entity_poly.pdbx_strand_id
1 'polypeptide(L)'
;MGTHRTTLPGVGVQYDYTTESGQHISVVVHHDGRRFIGFYDQDDPDSCRLSVPLTPQEATGLAHLIDAAPIDAVRTDGIDLVTEHIPLGTRSPYGGRLLGDTRARTRTGASIVAVLRTHSAHPSPGPDFRLAIGDTLVAVGTREGVDTLSEIIAEG
;
A
#
# COMPACT_ATOMS: atom_id res chain seq x y z
N MET A 1 -16.20 -15.39 -1.32
CA MET A 1 -15.74 -14.01 -1.58
C MET A 1 -14.80 -14.04 -2.77
N GLY A 2 -15.08 -13.25 -3.80
CA GLY A 2 -14.25 -13.24 -5.00
C GLY A 2 -14.43 -11.94 -5.76
N THR A 3 -13.31 -11.36 -6.19
CA THR A 3 -13.30 -10.26 -7.14
C THR A 3 -13.20 -10.85 -8.55
N HIS A 4 -14.19 -10.61 -9.40
CA HIS A 4 -14.11 -10.94 -10.83
C HIS A 4 -13.70 -9.70 -11.62
N ARG A 5 -12.87 -9.86 -12.64
CA ARG A 5 -12.35 -8.76 -13.45
C ARG A 5 -12.67 -9.00 -14.93
N THR A 6 -13.37 -8.05 -15.52
CA THR A 6 -13.77 -8.10 -16.93
C THR A 6 -13.26 -6.86 -17.66
N THR A 7 -12.50 -7.04 -18.72
CA THR A 7 -12.10 -5.93 -19.59
C THR A 7 -13.28 -5.54 -20.48
N LEU A 8 -13.61 -4.24 -20.52
CA LEU A 8 -14.68 -3.69 -21.35
C LEU A 8 -14.04 -2.90 -22.52
N PRO A 9 -14.03 -3.44 -23.75
CA PRO A 9 -13.43 -2.77 -24.90
C PRO A 9 -13.98 -1.35 -25.11
N GLY A 10 -13.09 -0.37 -25.20
CA GLY A 10 -13.45 1.04 -25.42
C GLY A 10 -13.99 1.79 -24.20
N VAL A 11 -14.16 1.10 -23.06
CA VAL A 11 -14.71 1.71 -21.83
C VAL A 11 -13.66 1.69 -20.73
N GLY A 12 -13.12 0.51 -20.41
CA GLY A 12 -12.15 0.31 -19.34
C GLY A 12 -12.22 -1.08 -18.74
N VAL A 13 -12.30 -1.18 -17.41
CA VAL A 13 -12.31 -2.47 -16.68
C VAL A 13 -13.42 -2.48 -15.65
N GLN A 14 -14.20 -3.54 -15.62
CA GLN A 14 -15.21 -3.83 -14.61
C GLN A 14 -14.64 -4.79 -13.57
N TYR A 15 -14.90 -4.49 -12.30
CA TYR A 15 -14.59 -5.33 -11.15
C TYR A 15 -15.89 -5.67 -10.43
N ASP A 16 -16.21 -6.94 -10.32
CA ASP A 16 -17.39 -7.41 -9.60
C ASP A 16 -16.98 -8.01 -8.26
N TYR A 17 -17.73 -7.64 -7.22
CA TYR A 17 -17.53 -8.10 -5.86
C TYR A 17 -18.86 -8.55 -5.26
N THR A 18 -18.90 -9.77 -4.76
CA THR A 18 -20.04 -10.30 -4.01
C THR A 18 -19.68 -10.37 -2.53
N THR A 19 -20.46 -9.68 -1.68
CA THR A 19 -20.31 -9.71 -0.22
C THR A 19 -20.69 -11.09 0.34
N GLU A 20 -20.33 -11.36 1.60
CA GLU A 20 -20.79 -12.56 2.29
C GLU A 20 -22.31 -12.65 2.44
N SER A 21 -22.98 -11.49 2.55
CA SER A 21 -24.44 -11.43 2.58
C SER A 21 -25.10 -11.66 1.22
N GLY A 22 -24.33 -11.86 0.15
CA GLY A 22 -24.84 -12.08 -1.21
C GLY A 22 -25.11 -10.81 -2.02
N GLN A 23 -24.77 -9.62 -1.49
CA GLN A 23 -24.91 -8.37 -2.22
C GLN A 23 -23.85 -8.27 -3.32
N HIS A 24 -24.27 -8.07 -4.56
CA HIS A 24 -23.36 -7.84 -5.69
C HIS A 24 -23.14 -6.35 -5.92
N ILE A 25 -21.87 -5.97 -5.95
CA ILE A 25 -21.36 -4.62 -6.19
C ILE A 25 -20.44 -4.70 -7.42
N SER A 26 -20.59 -3.77 -8.36
CA SER A 26 -19.72 -3.66 -9.52
C SER A 26 -19.04 -2.30 -9.53
N VAL A 27 -17.76 -2.27 -9.88
CA VAL A 27 -16.98 -1.05 -10.05
C VAL A 27 -16.42 -1.02 -11.46
N VAL A 28 -16.87 -0.07 -12.27
CA VAL A 28 -16.35 0.16 -13.62
C VAL A 28 -15.36 1.32 -13.58
N VAL A 29 -14.11 1.05 -13.93
CA VAL A 29 -13.04 2.03 -14.07
C VAL A 29 -12.91 2.39 -15.53
N HIS A 30 -13.28 3.61 -15.90
CA HIS A 30 -13.12 4.10 -17.26
C HIS A 30 -11.67 4.50 -17.53
N HIS A 31 -11.28 4.42 -18.81
CA HIS A 31 -10.01 4.94 -19.33
C HIS A 31 -9.76 6.44 -19.04
N ASP A 32 -10.81 7.25 -18.91
CA ASP A 32 -10.74 8.68 -18.59
C ASP A 32 -10.60 8.98 -17.08
N GLY A 33 -10.49 7.92 -16.26
CA GLY A 33 -10.33 8.02 -14.82
C GLY A 33 -11.64 8.14 -14.03
N ARG A 34 -12.80 8.26 -14.69
CA ARG A 34 -14.10 8.17 -14.00
C ARG A 34 -14.33 6.76 -13.50
N ARG A 35 -15.06 6.65 -12.39
CA ARG A 35 -15.50 5.36 -11.86
C ARG A 35 -17.01 5.34 -11.73
N PHE A 36 -17.61 4.18 -11.92
CA PHE A 36 -19.03 3.95 -11.68
C PHE A 36 -19.16 2.81 -10.68
N ILE A 37 -19.98 3.00 -9.65
CA ILE A 37 -20.31 1.94 -8.69
C ILE A 37 -21.75 1.54 -8.92
N GLY A 38 -21.97 0.28 -9.30
CA GLY A 38 -23.27 -0.36 -9.45
C GLY A 38 -23.59 -1.25 -8.25
N PHE A 39 -24.81 -1.16 -7.75
CA PHE A 39 -25.38 -2.08 -6.78
C PHE A 39 -26.47 -2.90 -7.46
N TYR A 40 -26.32 -4.22 -7.45
CA TYR A 40 -27.23 -5.15 -8.12
C TYR A 40 -28.18 -5.79 -7.11
N ASP A 41 -29.33 -6.26 -7.57
CA ASP A 41 -30.22 -7.02 -6.69
C ASP A 41 -29.58 -8.35 -6.29
N GLN A 42 -29.89 -8.83 -5.09
CA GLN A 42 -29.44 -10.13 -4.61
C GLN A 42 -30.22 -11.27 -5.28
N ASP A 43 -31.49 -11.03 -5.60
CA ASP A 43 -32.38 -12.02 -6.22
C ASP A 43 -32.32 -11.98 -7.76
N ASP A 44 -31.82 -10.88 -8.33
CA ASP A 44 -31.61 -10.68 -9.78
C ASP A 44 -30.27 -9.99 -10.06
N PRO A 45 -29.19 -10.76 -10.32
CA PRO A 45 -27.85 -10.22 -10.53
C PRO A 45 -27.69 -9.43 -11.84
N ASP A 46 -28.67 -9.47 -12.75
CA ASP A 46 -28.67 -8.65 -13.97
C ASP A 46 -29.37 -7.29 -13.76
N SER A 47 -30.10 -7.13 -12.63
CA SER A 47 -30.82 -5.90 -12.29
C SER A 47 -29.94 -4.94 -11.51
N CYS A 48 -29.41 -3.93 -12.21
CA CYS A 48 -28.71 -2.81 -11.57
C CYS A 48 -29.72 -1.89 -10.88
N ARG A 49 -29.73 -1.92 -9.55
CA ARG A 49 -30.66 -1.15 -8.71
C ARG A 49 -30.24 0.31 -8.57
N LEU A 50 -28.94 0.58 -8.52
CA LEU A 50 -28.38 1.93 -8.43
C LEU A 50 -27.00 1.96 -9.07
N SER A 51 -26.73 2.99 -9.87
CA SER A 51 -25.40 3.32 -10.36
C SER A 51 -25.02 4.73 -9.94
N VAL A 52 -23.84 4.88 -9.35
CA VAL A 52 -23.30 6.15 -8.87
C VAL A 52 -22.04 6.48 -9.68
N PRO A 53 -22.06 7.51 -10.55
CA PRO A 53 -20.86 8.02 -11.18
C PRO A 53 -20.02 8.77 -10.14
N LEU A 54 -18.71 8.56 -10.20
CA LEU A 54 -17.73 9.21 -9.34
C LEU A 54 -16.64 9.86 -10.19
N THR A 55 -16.32 11.10 -9.85
CA THR A 55 -15.10 11.75 -10.35
C THR A 55 -13.85 11.05 -9.81
N PRO A 56 -12.67 11.28 -10.43
CA PRO A 56 -11.41 10.75 -9.90
C PRO A 56 -11.15 11.14 -8.42
N GLN A 57 -11.55 12.35 -8.03
CA GLN A 57 -11.36 12.86 -6.67
C GLN A 57 -12.33 12.22 -5.68
N GLU A 58 -13.62 12.13 -6.00
CA GLU A 58 -14.63 11.52 -5.12
C GLU A 58 -14.36 10.04 -4.88
N ALA A 59 -13.99 9.30 -5.93
CA ALA A 59 -13.66 7.89 -5.79
C ALA A 59 -12.40 7.66 -4.94
N THR A 60 -11.42 8.56 -5.01
CA THR A 60 -10.27 8.53 -4.08
C THR A 60 -10.73 8.76 -2.64
N GLY A 61 -11.59 9.76 -2.42
CA GLY A 61 -12.16 10.02 -1.09
C GLY A 61 -12.96 8.84 -0.54
N LEU A 62 -13.80 8.21 -1.37
CA LEU A 62 -14.58 7.03 -0.99
C LEU A 62 -13.68 5.84 -0.68
N ALA A 63 -12.64 5.61 -1.49
CA ALA A 63 -11.68 4.54 -1.25
C ALA A 63 -11.02 4.69 0.12
N HIS A 64 -10.69 5.91 0.55
CA HIS A 64 -10.13 6.15 1.89
C HIS A 64 -11.13 5.94 3.04
N LEU A 65 -12.43 5.98 2.79
CA LEU A 65 -13.44 5.66 3.82
C LEU A 65 -13.62 4.14 3.96
N ILE A 66 -13.44 3.41 2.86
CA ILE A 66 -13.58 1.95 2.80
C ILE A 66 -12.29 1.27 3.28
N ASP A 67 -11.15 1.79 2.84
CA ASP A 67 -9.84 1.39 3.31
C ASP A 67 -9.64 1.99 4.70
N ALA A 68 -9.94 1.20 5.73
CA ALA A 68 -9.58 1.51 7.11
C ALA A 68 -8.06 1.48 7.21
N ALA A 69 -7.41 2.54 6.73
CA ALA A 69 -5.99 2.54 6.46
C ALA A 69 -5.18 1.98 7.64
N PRO A 70 -4.24 1.05 7.41
CA PRO A 70 -3.07 0.98 8.27
C PRO A 70 -2.33 2.32 8.16
N ILE A 71 -1.64 2.71 9.23
CA ILE A 71 -1.02 4.02 9.52
C ILE A 71 0.02 4.55 8.47
N ASP A 72 0.16 3.93 7.30
CA ASP A 72 1.39 4.02 6.48
C ASP A 72 1.33 4.91 5.22
N ALA A 73 0.21 5.54 4.86
CA ALA A 73 0.15 6.42 3.68
C ALA A 73 0.07 7.91 4.07
N VAL A 74 1.21 8.55 4.35
CA VAL A 74 1.30 10.02 4.41
C VAL A 74 1.52 10.55 2.99
N ARG A 75 0.48 11.16 2.40
CA ARG A 75 0.59 11.78 1.08
C ARG A 75 0.68 13.30 1.24
N THR A 76 1.88 13.85 1.03
CA THR A 76 2.13 15.30 0.97
C THR A 76 2.16 15.77 -0.47
N ASP A 77 1.42 16.85 -0.76
CA ASP A 77 1.35 17.50 -2.07
C ASP A 77 2.73 17.71 -2.72
N GLY A 78 2.95 17.09 -3.88
CA GLY A 78 4.08 17.38 -4.78
C GLY A 78 5.36 16.57 -4.58
N ILE A 79 5.45 15.69 -3.58
CA ILE A 79 6.58 14.75 -3.42
C ILE A 79 5.98 13.34 -3.24
N ASP A 80 6.22 12.45 -4.20
CA ASP A 80 5.78 11.06 -4.15
C ASP A 80 6.61 10.30 -3.10
N LEU A 81 6.24 10.50 -1.84
CA LEU A 81 6.80 9.77 -0.71
C LEU A 81 6.07 8.44 -0.57
N VAL A 82 6.85 7.39 -0.41
CA VAL A 82 6.37 6.03 -0.18
C VAL A 82 6.85 5.57 1.19
N THR A 83 6.03 4.73 1.81
CA THR A 83 6.38 3.99 3.02
C THR A 83 6.49 2.52 2.63
N GLU A 84 7.63 1.89 2.89
CA GLU A 84 7.78 0.45 2.67
C GLU A 84 8.33 -0.29 3.88
N HIS A 85 8.01 -1.59 3.93
CA HIS A 85 8.44 -2.53 4.94
C HIS A 85 9.57 -3.39 4.36
N ILE A 86 10.79 -3.15 4.81
CA ILE A 86 11.99 -3.81 4.30
C ILE A 86 12.40 -4.91 5.30
N PRO A 87 12.27 -6.20 4.97
CA PRO A 87 12.67 -7.28 5.86
C PRO A 87 14.20 -7.39 5.94
N LEU A 88 14.73 -7.48 7.15
CA LEU A 88 16.12 -7.81 7.43
C LEU A 88 16.33 -9.32 7.31
N GLY A 89 16.46 -9.80 6.07
CA GLY A 89 16.66 -11.21 5.77
C GLY A 89 18.00 -11.75 6.30
N THR A 90 18.12 -13.08 6.42
CA THR A 90 19.32 -13.79 6.92
C THR A 90 20.60 -13.49 6.15
N ARG A 91 20.49 -13.01 4.91
CA ARG A 91 21.61 -12.62 4.04
C ARG A 91 22.06 -11.17 4.23
N SER A 92 21.31 -10.38 5.00
CA SER A 92 21.64 -8.98 5.23
C SER A 92 22.97 -8.84 5.96
N PRO A 93 23.89 -7.99 5.48
CA PRO A 93 25.14 -7.70 6.18
C PRO A 93 24.94 -6.88 7.46
N TYR A 94 23.71 -6.43 7.74
CA TYR A 94 23.36 -5.59 8.89
C TYR A 94 22.79 -6.37 10.07
N GLY A 95 22.67 -7.70 9.98
CA GLY A 95 22.32 -8.55 11.12
C GLY A 95 23.29 -8.36 12.30
N GLY A 96 22.78 -7.95 13.45
CA GLY A 96 23.56 -7.69 14.67
C GLY A 96 24.29 -6.34 14.72
N ARG A 97 24.23 -5.55 13.63
CA ARG A 97 24.85 -4.22 13.52
C ARG A 97 23.96 -3.11 14.05
N LEU A 98 24.54 -1.93 14.23
CA LEU A 98 23.80 -0.74 14.64
C LEU A 98 23.06 -0.13 13.45
N LEU A 99 21.88 0.45 13.66
CA LEU A 99 21.11 1.13 12.63
C LEU A 99 21.92 2.22 11.94
N GLY A 100 22.75 2.95 12.69
CA GLY A 100 23.64 3.99 12.17
C GLY A 100 24.68 3.48 11.16
N ASP A 101 25.03 2.19 11.20
CA ASP A 101 25.97 1.58 10.26
C ASP A 101 25.41 1.51 8.83
N THR A 102 24.08 1.48 8.69
CA THR A 102 23.42 1.48 7.38
C THR A 102 23.65 2.80 6.65
N ARG A 103 23.78 3.91 7.40
CA ARG A 103 23.76 5.28 6.89
C ARG A 103 22.59 5.53 5.94
N ALA A 104 21.46 4.86 6.16
CA ALA A 104 20.29 4.82 5.28
C ALA A 104 19.93 6.20 4.71
N ARG A 105 19.68 7.17 5.59
CA ARG A 105 19.29 8.53 5.20
C ARG A 105 20.34 9.25 4.36
N THR A 106 21.62 9.10 4.69
CA THR A 106 22.71 9.77 3.98
C THR A 106 22.99 9.13 2.63
N ARG A 107 22.85 7.80 2.52
CA ARG A 107 23.11 7.04 1.28
C ARG A 107 21.95 7.10 0.29
N THR A 108 20.71 7.18 0.78
CA THR A 108 19.51 6.93 -0.03
C THR A 108 18.47 8.03 0.02
N GLY A 109 18.55 8.95 0.98
CA GLY A 109 17.48 9.93 1.25
C GLY A 109 16.27 9.35 1.97
N ALA A 110 16.12 8.01 2.07
CA ALA A 110 15.07 7.36 2.84
C ALA A 110 15.40 7.32 4.35
N SER A 111 14.37 7.51 5.18
CA SER A 111 14.49 7.50 6.63
C SER A 111 13.79 6.29 7.21
N ILE A 112 14.49 5.53 8.06
CA ILE A 112 13.90 4.44 8.83
C ILE A 112 13.19 5.07 10.04
N VAL A 113 11.87 4.93 10.09
CA VAL A 113 11.01 5.56 11.11
C VAL A 113 10.59 4.60 12.22
N ALA A 114 10.64 3.29 11.96
CA ALA A 114 10.38 2.27 12.96
C ALA A 114 11.10 0.95 12.62
N VAL A 115 11.32 0.12 13.65
CA VAL A 115 11.69 -1.29 13.49
C VAL A 115 10.62 -2.16 14.13
N LEU A 116 10.07 -3.11 13.37
CA LEU A 116 9.15 -4.12 13.86
C LEU A 116 9.93 -5.40 14.14
N ARG A 117 9.82 -5.92 15.36
CA ARG A 117 10.44 -7.17 15.78
C ARG A 117 9.41 -8.08 16.40
N THR A 118 9.01 -9.12 15.66
CA THR A 118 8.04 -10.14 16.11
C THR A 118 6.72 -9.54 16.61
N HIS A 119 6.62 -9.15 17.88
CA HIS A 119 5.43 -8.58 18.53
C HIS A 119 5.68 -7.19 19.15
N SER A 120 6.84 -6.57 18.91
CA SER A 120 7.18 -5.24 19.41
C SER A 120 7.50 -4.27 18.27
N ALA A 121 6.94 -3.08 18.34
CA ALA A 121 7.30 -1.96 17.48
C ALA A 121 8.26 -1.03 18.25
N HIS A 122 9.38 -0.68 17.61
CA HIS A 122 10.35 0.28 18.11
C HIS A 122 10.24 1.55 17.26
N PRO A 123 9.41 2.53 17.67
CA PRO A 123 9.26 3.77 16.94
C PRO A 123 10.51 4.64 17.10
N SER A 124 10.86 5.37 16.04
CA SER A 124 11.97 6.34 16.02
C SER A 124 13.28 5.78 16.61
N PRO A 125 13.78 4.64 16.09
CA PRO A 125 15.01 4.02 16.59
C PRO A 125 16.20 4.98 16.43
N GLY A 126 17.01 5.08 17.47
CA GLY A 126 18.28 5.82 17.42
C GLY A 126 19.33 5.12 16.55
N PRO A 127 20.42 5.81 16.17
CA PRO A 127 21.51 5.21 15.41
C PRO A 127 22.24 4.08 16.19
N ASP A 128 22.08 4.03 17.50
CA ASP A 128 22.57 3.02 18.44
C ASP A 128 21.67 1.78 18.56
N PHE A 129 20.52 1.77 17.87
CA PHE A 129 19.62 0.62 17.85
C PHE A 129 20.29 -0.59 17.16
N ARG A 130 20.29 -1.76 17.81
CA ARG A 130 20.82 -3.00 17.22
C ARG A 130 19.76 -3.72 16.37
N LEU A 131 20.08 -3.85 15.09
CA LEU A 131 19.34 -4.64 14.12
C LEU A 131 19.53 -6.13 14.38
N ALA A 132 18.47 -6.90 14.23
CA ALA A 132 18.48 -8.35 14.32
C ALA A 132 17.85 -8.96 13.07
N ILE A 133 18.34 -10.12 12.64
CA ILE A 133 17.74 -10.87 11.55
C ILE A 133 16.28 -11.19 11.89
N GLY A 134 15.39 -10.96 10.92
CA GLY A 134 13.94 -11.07 11.12
C GLY A 134 13.25 -9.79 11.57
N ASP A 135 14.01 -8.71 11.79
CA ASP A 135 13.44 -7.37 11.91
C ASP A 135 12.81 -6.92 10.58
N THR A 136 11.77 -6.09 10.65
CA THR A 136 11.23 -5.36 9.51
C THR A 136 11.44 -3.87 9.73
N LEU A 137 12.15 -3.22 8.80
CA LEU A 137 12.40 -1.79 8.83
C LEU A 137 11.26 -1.06 8.13
N VAL A 138 10.64 -0.11 8.80
CA VAL A 138 9.66 0.78 8.17
C VAL A 138 10.41 2.02 7.69
N ALA A 139 10.50 2.20 6.38
CA ALA A 139 11.23 3.29 5.75
C ALA A 139 10.30 4.22 4.99
N VAL A 140 10.55 5.53 5.08
CA VAL A 140 9.82 6.58 4.36
C VAL A 140 10.80 7.39 3.52
N GLY A 141 10.50 7.58 2.24
CA GLY A 141 11.34 8.33 1.31
C GLY A 141 10.72 8.40 -0.08
N THR A 142 11.46 8.88 -1.08
CA THR A 142 11.06 8.71 -2.48
C THR A 142 11.12 7.23 -2.86
N ARG A 143 10.37 6.80 -3.89
CA ARG A 143 10.44 5.42 -4.38
C ARG A 143 11.87 4.96 -4.67
N GLU A 144 12.62 5.76 -5.42
CA GLU A 144 14.04 5.50 -5.72
C GLU A 144 14.90 5.34 -4.45
N GLY A 145 14.70 6.20 -3.44
CA GLY A 145 15.46 6.15 -2.19
C GLY A 145 15.13 4.91 -1.36
N VAL A 146 13.86 4.51 -1.33
CA VAL A 146 13.41 3.32 -0.60
C VAL A 146 13.86 2.03 -1.31
N ASP A 147 13.81 1.99 -2.64
CA ASP A 147 14.33 0.86 -3.44
C ASP A 147 15.84 0.68 -3.21
N THR A 148 16.62 1.76 -3.28
CA THR A 148 18.06 1.76 -3.00
C THR A 148 18.35 1.30 -1.56
N LEU A 149 17.52 1.71 -0.59
CA LEU A 149 17.66 1.26 0.79
C LEU A 149 17.40 -0.24 0.92
N SER A 150 16.39 -0.77 0.22
CA SER A 150 16.09 -2.20 0.20
C SER A 150 17.26 -3.02 -0.34
N GLU A 151 17.89 -2.57 -1.43
CA GLU A 151 19.07 -3.20 -2.01
C GLU A 151 20.25 -3.20 -1.03
N ILE A 152 20.56 -2.05 -0.41
CA ILE A 152 21.61 -1.95 0.60
C ILE A 152 21.34 -2.90 1.76
N ILE A 153 20.11 -2.95 2.26
CA ILE A 153 19.77 -3.82 3.37
C ILE A 153 19.89 -5.29 2.99
N ALA A 154 19.57 -5.65 1.76
CA ALA A 154 19.68 -7.03 1.27
C ALA A 154 21.14 -7.44 0.95
N GLU A 155 21.95 -6.55 0.39
CA GLU A 155 23.23 -6.88 -0.27
C GLU A 155 24.45 -6.10 0.24
N GLY A 156 24.27 -4.91 0.83
CA GLY A 156 25.32 -4.06 1.46
C GLY A 156 25.66 -2.77 0.73
#